data_AF-A0A2V3JJC1-F1
#
_entry.id   AF-A0A2V3JJC1-F1
#
_cell.length_a   1.000
_cell.length_b   1.000
_cell.length_c   1.000
_cell.angle_alpha   90.00
_cell.angle_beta   90.00
_cell.angle_gamma   90.00
#
_symmetry.space_group_name_H-M   'P 1'
#
loop_
_entity.id
_entity.type
_entity.pdbx_description
1 polymer ?
#
loop_
_entity_poly.entity_id
_entity_poly.type
_entity_poly.pdbx_seq_one_letter_code
_entity_poly.pdbx_strand_id
1 'polypeptide(L)' 'MARKFTEERLEQYRIEKAIELYVNENGSLKEISEITGLTVRMIMETLRKKNIPLRMGEEVFDRGMEHARRVFGF' A
#
# COMPACT_ATOMS: atom_id res chain seq x y z
N MET A 1 28.75 -6.04 9.15
CA MET A 1 28.19 -6.68 7.94
C MET A 1 26.81 -7.31 8.16
N ALA A 2 26.62 -8.19 9.16
CA ALA A 2 25.39 -8.99 9.27
C ALA A 2 24.08 -8.18 9.44
N ARG A 3 24.06 -7.10 10.24
CA ARG A 3 22.83 -6.31 10.50
C ARG A 3 22.26 -5.62 9.26
N LYS A 4 23.15 -5.07 8.43
CA LYS A 4 22.76 -4.37 7.20
C LYS A 4 22.11 -5.33 6.20
N PHE A 5 22.61 -6.56 6.14
CA PHE A 5 22.05 -7.61 5.30
C PHE A 5 20.65 -8.05 5.77
N THR A 6 20.40 -8.13 7.08
CA THR A 6 19.07 -8.47 7.60
C THR A 6 18.04 -7.36 7.37
N GLU A 7 18.44 -6.09 7.50
CA GLU A 7 17.57 -4.94 7.25
C GLU A 7 17.16 -4.85 5.77
N GLU A 8 18.12 -5.00 4.84
CA GLU A 8 17.85 -4.99 3.39
C GLU A 8 16.88 -6.12 2.99
N ARG A 9 17.03 -7.32 3.57
CA ARG A 9 16.11 -8.44 3.33
C ARG A 9 14.72 -8.21 3.91
N LEU A 10 14.63 -7.57 5.08
CA LEU A 10 13.35 -7.25 5.71
C LEU A 10 12.58 -6.20 4.89
N GLU A 11 13.28 -5.22 4.34
CA GLU A 11 12.69 -4.21 3.46
C GLU A 11 12.15 -4.85 2.17
N GLN A 12 12.93 -5.72 1.53
CA GLN A 12 12.49 -6.49 0.37
C GLN A 12 11.23 -7.32 0.68
N TYR A 13 11.21 -8.02 1.82
CA TYR A 13 10.05 -8.81 2.24
C TYR A 13 8.80 -7.94 2.42
N ARG A 14 8.91 -6.76 3.04
CA ARG A 14 7.78 -5.82 3.20
C ARG A 14 7.24 -5.35 1.86
N ILE A 15 8.13 -5.07 0.90
CA ILE A 15 7.77 -4.66 -0.46
C ILE A 15 7.02 -5.78 -1.18
N GLU A 16 7.54 -7.01 -1.15
CA GLU A 16 6.90 -8.18 -1.75
C GLU A 16 5.53 -8.44 -1.15
N LYS A 17 5.42 -8.39 0.19
CA LYS A 17 4.15 -8.57 0.88
C LYS A 17 3.14 -7.48 0.54
N ALA A 18 3.58 -6.22 0.40
CA ALA A 18 2.70 -5.13 0.00
C ALA A 18 2.11 -5.35 -1.41
N ILE A 19 2.91 -5.88 -2.34
CA ILE A 19 2.44 -6.20 -3.69
C ILE A 19 1.46 -7.38 -3.67
N GLU A 20 1.76 -8.42 -2.89
CA GLU A 20 0.88 -9.58 -2.73
C GLU A 20 -0.50 -9.15 -2.19
N LEU A 21 -0.52 -8.38 -1.10
CA LEU A 21 -1.75 -7.87 -0.50
C LEU A 21 -2.56 -7.01 -1.48
N TYR A 22 -1.87 -6.21 -2.31
CA TYR A 22 -2.51 -5.41 -3.33
C TYR A 22 -3.11 -6.30 -4.44
N VAL A 23 -2.30 -7.14 -5.07
CA VAL A 23 -2.70 -7.87 -6.28
C VAL A 23 -3.66 -9.02 -5.97
N ASN A 24 -3.40 -9.78 -4.91
CA ASN A 24 -4.11 -11.03 -4.64
C ASN A 24 -5.26 -10.86 -3.64
N GLU A 25 -5.07 -10.01 -2.62
CA GLU A 25 -6.01 -9.86 -1.52
C GLU A 25 -6.92 -8.62 -1.65
N ASN A 26 -6.78 -7.85 -2.73
CA ASN A 26 -7.53 -6.60 -2.98
C ASN A 26 -7.45 -5.59 -1.81
N GLY A 27 -6.39 -5.64 -1.00
CA GLY A 27 -6.22 -4.70 0.11
C GLY A 27 -6.11 -3.25 -0.35
N SER A 28 -6.69 -2.33 0.43
CA SER A 28 -6.49 -0.91 0.19
C SER A 28 -5.05 -0.49 0.51
N LEU A 29 -4.54 0.54 -0.14
CA LEU A 29 -3.19 1.07 0.17
C LEU A 29 -3.00 1.41 1.66
N LYS A 30 -4.07 1.80 2.36
CA LYS A 30 -4.03 2.13 3.80
C LYS A 30 -3.86 0.88 4.66
N GLU A 31 -4.67 -0.16 4.43
CA GLU A 31 -4.53 -1.44 5.16
C GLU A 31 -3.17 -2.07 4.90
N ILE A 32 -2.69 -2.03 3.65
CA ILE A 32 -1.36 -2.52 3.30
C ILE A 32 -0.26 -1.75 4.03
N SER A 33 -0.43 -0.43 4.18
CA SER A 33 0.49 0.42 4.93
C SER A 33 0.56 0.02 6.41
N GLU A 34 -0.59 -0.25 7.02
CA GLU A 34 -0.70 -0.68 8.42
C GLU A 34 -0.08 -2.07 8.64
N ILE A 35 -0.25 -3.01 7.70
CA ILE A 35 0.28 -4.38 7.79
C ILE A 35 1.80 -4.42 7.56
N THR A 36 2.29 -3.72 6.55
CA THR A 36 3.69 -3.82 6.11
C THR A 36 4.61 -2.79 6.74
N GLY A 37 4.04 -1.74 7.35
CA GLY A 37 4.78 -0.60 7.89
C GLY A 37 5.40 0.29 6.81
N LEU A 38 5.10 0.04 5.53
CA LEU A 38 5.49 0.92 4.43
C LEU A 38 4.51 2.08 4.33
N THR A 39 4.99 3.26 3.92
CA THR A 39 4.08 4.37 3.65
C THR A 39 3.27 4.11 2.37
N VAL A 40 2.05 4.65 2.32
CA VAL A 40 1.20 4.62 1.10
C VAL A 40 1.97 5.10 -0.14
N ARG A 41 2.79 6.15 0.00
CA ARG A 41 3.63 6.66 -1.09
C ARG A 41 4.62 5.63 -1.60
N MET A 42 5.34 4.95 -0.70
CA MET A 42 6.31 3.90 -1.09
C MET A 42 5.62 2.73 -1.80
N ILE A 43 4.43 2.35 -1.35
CA ILE A 43 3.64 1.30 -1.99
C ILE A 43 3.25 1.75 -3.41
N MET A 44 2.73 2.97 -3.58
CA MET A 44 2.40 3.51 -4.91
C MET A 44 3.61 3.60 -5.85
N GLU A 45 4.76 4.06 -5.36
CA GLU A 45 6.00 4.11 -6.15
C GLU A 45 6.47 2.71 -6.54
N THR A 46 6.35 1.73 -5.65
CA THR A 46 6.68 0.33 -5.91
C THR A 46 5.78 -0.27 -6.99
N LEU A 47 4.46 -0.07 -6.88
CA LEU A 47 3.49 -0.54 -7.88
C LEU A 47 3.79 0.06 -9.25
N ARG A 48 4.05 1.37 -9.31
CA ARG A 48 4.47 2.06 -10.55
C ARG A 48 5.75 1.48 -11.15
N LYS A 49 6.79 1.27 -10.33
CA LYS A 49 8.07 0.68 -10.79
C LYS A 49 7.89 -0.74 -11.36
N LYS A 50 6.91 -1.49 -10.85
CA LYS A 50 6.56 -2.83 -11.34
C LYS A 50 5.49 -2.86 -12.42
N ASN A 51 5.10 -1.69 -12.96
CA ASN A 51 4.03 -1.55 -13.96
C ASN A 51 2.68 -2.13 -13.50
N ILE A 52 2.42 -2.13 -12.19
CA ILE A 52 1.12 -2.51 -11.64
C ILE A 52 0.23 -1.25 -11.63
N PRO A 53 -0.90 -1.24 -12.36
CA PRO A 53 -1.77 -0.08 -12.41
C PRO A 53 -2.38 0.19 -11.02
N LEU A 54 -2.37 1.46 -10.63
CA LEU A 54 -3.10 1.87 -9.45
C LEU A 54 -4.59 1.83 -9.75
N ARG A 55 -5.36 1.20 -8.86
CA ARG A 55 -6.83 1.23 -8.76
C ARG A 55 -7.36 2.62 -8.36
N MET A 56 -6.73 3.69 -8.86
CA MET A 56 -7.05 5.09 -8.54
C MET A 56 -8.54 5.43 -8.72
N GLY A 57 -9.28 4.71 -9.58
CA GLY A 57 -10.73 4.89 -9.71
C GLY A 57 -11.51 4.54 -8.44
N GLU A 58 -11.18 3.43 -7.79
CA GLU A 58 -11.87 2.96 -6.58
C GLU A 58 -11.28 3.57 -5.30
N GLU A 59 -9.96 3.66 -5.16
CA GLU A 59 -9.36 4.13 -3.90
C GLU A 59 -9.47 5.65 -3.67
N VAL A 60 -9.55 6.44 -4.74
CA VAL A 60 -9.81 7.89 -4.64
C VAL A 60 -11.30 8.12 -4.38
N PHE A 61 -12.17 7.32 -5.00
CA PHE A 61 -13.60 7.33 -4.71
C PHE A 61 -13.87 6.94 -3.27
N ASP A 62 -13.25 5.87 -2.76
CA ASP A 62 -13.39 5.43 -1.37
C ASP A 62 -12.86 6.47 -0.39
N ARG A 63 -11.72 7.11 -0.66
CA ARG A 63 -11.23 8.23 0.17
C ARG A 63 -12.15 9.44 0.11
N GLY A 64 -12.72 9.74 -1.06
CA GLY A 64 -13.75 10.78 -1.22
C GLY A 64 -15.01 10.45 -0.42
N MET A 65 -15.45 9.19 -0.45
CA MET A 65 -16.61 8.69 0.28
C MET A 65 -16.37 8.56 1.78
N GLU A 66 -15.16 8.20 2.21
CA GLU A 66 -14.75 8.17 3.63
C GLU A 66 -14.69 9.60 4.18
N HIS A 67 -14.13 10.54 3.41
CA HIS A 67 -14.18 11.97 3.74
C HIS A 67 -15.62 12.48 3.79
N ALA A 68 -16.45 12.14 2.80
CA ALA A 68 -17.85 12.53 2.76
C ALA A 68 -18.63 11.95 3.94
N ARG A 69 -18.45 10.67 4.29
CA ARG A 69 -19.04 10.05 5.48
C ARG A 69 -18.61 10.75 6.77
N ARG A 70 -17.33 11.11 6.90
CA ARG A 70 -16.82 11.83 8.07
C ARG A 70 -17.36 13.26 8.19
N VAL A 71 -17.47 13.98 7.08
CA VAL A 71 -17.85 15.39 7.05
C VAL A 71 -19.37 15.57 7.09
N PHE A 72 -20.10 14.71 6.39
CA PHE A 72 -21.53 14.88 6.16
C PHE A 72 -22.41 13.82 6.83
N GLY A 73 -21.84 12.74 7.38
CA GLY A 73 -22.53 11.88 8.36
C GLY A 73 -23.74 11.10 7.82
N PHE A 74 -23.64 10.53 6.62
CA PHE A 74 -24.63 9.60 6.07
C PHE A 74 -24.12 8.15 6.03
#